data_AF-A0A7C8MRC2-F1
#
_entry.id   AF-A0A7C8MRC2-F1
#
_cell.length_a   1.000
_cell.length_b   1.000
_cell.length_c   1.000
_cell.angle_alpha   90.00
_cell.angle_beta   90.00
_cell.angle_gamma   90.00
#
_symmetry.space_group_name_H-M   'P 1'
#
loop_
_entity.id
_entity.type
_entity.pdbx_description
1 polymer ?
#
loop_
_entity_poly.entity_id
_entity_poly.type
_entity_poly.pdbx_seq_one_letter_code
_entity_poly.pdbx_strand_id
1 'polypeptide(L)'
;MPRWVFNHTKGAFTYEDKKKLAQGMSNIYTTFGLPAFLAHVHFFELEDGNIWSGGEPSHPFTTITIYHAAANIRNKVEGEHFLKALDDVVRPVLKPKGIGWESNVYETPRDNWRVQGLAAPDFGTEMMSRWVRDNKFTDEDEEQLLRQQGYFDKSIWKMPNFQIEKY
;
A
#
# COMPACT_ATOMS: atom_id res chain seq x y z
N MET A 1 0.69 2.65 -4.35
CA MET A 1 0.01 2.41 -3.07
C MET A 1 -1.05 1.34 -3.24
N PRO A 2 -0.59 0.10 -3.13
CA PRO A 2 -1.12 -0.78 -2.11
C PRO A 2 -0.21 -0.78 -0.89
N ARG A 3 -0.80 -0.71 0.30
CA ARG A 3 -0.09 -0.94 1.56
C ARG A 3 -0.82 -1.96 2.40
N TRP A 4 -0.12 -3.01 2.81
CA TRP A 4 -0.63 -3.98 3.77
C TRP A 4 0.02 -3.72 5.12
N VAL A 5 -0.81 -3.66 6.16
CA VAL A 5 -0.37 -3.45 7.54
C VAL A 5 -0.79 -4.64 8.38
N PHE A 6 0.19 -5.33 8.94
CA PHE A 6 0.00 -6.44 9.85
C PHE A 6 0.19 -5.93 11.28
N ASN A 7 -0.90 -5.79 12.04
CA ASN A 7 -0.80 -5.60 13.49
C ASN A 7 -0.91 -6.98 14.13
N HIS A 8 0.15 -7.45 14.77
CA HIS A 8 0.26 -8.83 15.20
C HIS A 8 0.78 -8.97 16.62
N THR A 9 0.40 -10.05 17.29
CA THR A 9 0.94 -10.40 18.61
C THR A 9 2.45 -10.62 18.52
N LYS A 10 3.14 -10.37 19.64
CA LYS A 10 4.58 -10.63 19.78
C LYS A 10 4.98 -12.03 19.33
N GLY A 11 6.04 -12.11 18.53
CA GLY A 11 6.60 -13.38 18.06
C GLY A 11 5.77 -14.11 17.01
N ALA A 12 4.67 -13.54 16.49
CA ALA A 12 3.84 -14.19 15.47
C ALA A 12 4.59 -14.46 14.15
N PHE A 13 5.52 -13.58 13.76
CA PHE A 13 6.24 -13.67 12.49
C PHE A 13 7.75 -13.64 12.65
N THR A 14 8.41 -14.64 12.05
CA THR A 14 9.85 -14.64 11.80
C THR A 14 10.19 -13.72 10.62
N TYR A 15 11.48 -13.42 10.43
CA TYR A 15 11.94 -12.69 9.25
C TYR A 15 11.53 -13.36 7.93
N GLU A 16 11.64 -14.69 7.84
CA GLU A 16 11.29 -15.42 6.62
C GLU A 16 9.79 -15.39 6.34
N ASP A 17 8.92 -15.32 7.36
CA ASP A 17 7.49 -15.11 7.15
C ASP A 17 7.21 -13.73 6.57
N LYS A 18 7.82 -12.70 7.17
CA LYS A 18 7.67 -11.31 6.73
C LYS A 18 8.12 -11.17 5.28
N LYS A 19 9.23 -11.80 4.92
CA LYS A 19 9.75 -11.86 3.55
C LYS A 19 8.79 -12.56 2.59
N LYS A 20 8.29 -13.75 2.93
CA LYS A 20 7.33 -14.50 2.09
C LYS A 20 6.04 -13.71 1.87
N LEU A 21 5.49 -13.11 2.92
CA LEU A 21 4.29 -12.27 2.85
C LEU A 21 4.53 -11.03 1.98
N ALA A 22 5.65 -10.35 2.16
CA ALA A 22 6.00 -9.17 1.36
C ALA A 22 6.18 -9.51 -0.13
N GLN A 23 6.86 -10.62 -0.44
CA GLN A 23 7.04 -11.08 -1.83
C GLN A 23 5.72 -11.51 -2.45
N GLY A 24 4.91 -12.29 -1.74
CA GLY A 24 3.59 -12.72 -2.21
C GLY A 24 2.68 -11.54 -2.49
N MET A 25 2.61 -10.58 -1.55
CA MET A 25 1.85 -9.34 -1.70
C MET A 25 2.32 -8.57 -2.94
N SER A 26 3.63 -8.34 -3.08
CA SER A 26 4.18 -7.62 -4.23
C SER A 26 3.82 -8.29 -5.56
N ASN A 27 3.85 -9.62 -5.61
CA ASN A 27 3.53 -10.39 -6.82
C ASN A 27 2.07 -10.24 -7.26
N ILE A 28 1.13 -10.10 -6.32
CA ILE A 28 -0.28 -9.82 -6.65
C ILE A 28 -0.36 -8.54 -7.49
N TYR A 29 0.25 -7.46 -7.02
CA TYR A 29 0.10 -6.15 -7.67
C TYR A 29 0.93 -5.99 -8.93
N THR A 30 2.10 -6.63 -9.03
CA THR A 30 2.88 -6.61 -10.28
C THR A 30 2.18 -7.36 -11.41
N THR A 31 1.38 -8.38 -11.09
CA THR A 31 0.52 -9.08 -12.06
C THR A 31 -0.53 -8.15 -12.67
N PHE A 32 -0.95 -7.11 -11.95
CA PHE A 32 -1.87 -6.06 -12.42
C PHE A 32 -1.15 -4.82 -13.00
N GLY A 33 0.16 -4.92 -13.26
CA GLY A 33 0.92 -3.85 -13.91
C GLY A 33 1.29 -2.69 -13.00
N LEU A 34 1.30 -2.89 -11.67
CA LEU A 34 1.91 -1.93 -10.76
C LEU A 34 3.41 -2.22 -10.57
N PRO A 35 4.27 -1.19 -10.51
CA PRO A 35 5.66 -1.39 -10.17
C PRO A 35 5.81 -1.84 -8.71
N ALA A 36 6.70 -2.80 -8.45
CA ALA A 36 6.86 -3.42 -7.14
C ALA A 36 7.27 -2.42 -6.04
N PHE A 37 8.03 -1.37 -6.36
CA PHE A 37 8.47 -0.37 -5.39
C PHE A 37 7.32 0.46 -4.79
N LEU A 38 6.11 0.40 -5.38
CA LEU A 38 4.90 1.06 -4.86
C LEU A 38 4.05 0.16 -3.96
N ALA A 39 4.49 -1.09 -3.74
CA ALA A 39 3.85 -2.07 -2.89
C ALA A 39 4.56 -2.14 -1.53
N HIS A 40 3.88 -1.70 -0.47
CA HIS A 40 4.47 -1.59 0.87
C HIS A 40 3.84 -2.58 1.84
N VAL A 41 4.65 -3.34 2.58
CA VAL A 41 4.18 -4.16 3.71
C VAL A 41 4.81 -3.68 5.00
N HIS A 42 3.99 -3.37 6.00
CA HIS A 42 4.43 -2.99 7.33
C HIS A 42 4.01 -4.05 8.34
N PHE A 43 4.93 -4.41 9.24
CA PHE A 43 4.68 -5.33 10.35
C PHE A 43 4.84 -4.57 11.66
N PHE A 44 3.74 -4.42 12.40
CA PHE A 44 3.72 -3.83 13.73
C PHE A 44 3.48 -4.92 14.75
N GLU A 45 4.52 -5.18 15.53
CA GLU A 45 4.44 -6.10 16.65
C GLU A 45 3.86 -5.38 17.86
N LEU A 46 2.85 -6.00 18.48
CA LEU A 46 2.18 -5.53 19.67
C LEU A 46 2.52 -6.45 20.83
N GLU A 47 2.98 -5.87 21.95
CA GLU A 47 3.25 -6.59 23.19
C GLU A 47 2.00 -7.29 23.72
N ASP A 48 2.20 -8.33 24.55
CA ASP A 48 1.12 -9.10 25.15
C ASP A 48 0.13 -8.18 25.88
N GLY A 49 -1.17 -8.43 25.71
CA GLY A 49 -2.23 -7.60 26.28
C GLY A 49 -2.57 -6.33 25.48
N ASN A 50 -2.05 -6.14 24.27
CA ASN A 50 -2.48 -5.03 23.38
C ASN A 50 -3.42 -5.45 22.25
N ILE A 51 -3.68 -6.75 22.09
CA ILE A 51 -4.68 -7.27 21.15
C ILE A 51 -5.72 -8.05 21.95
N TRP A 52 -6.98 -7.62 21.83
CA TRP A 52 -8.13 -8.21 22.52
C TRP A 52 -9.20 -8.55 21.48
N SER A 53 -9.83 -9.70 21.62
CA SER A 53 -10.90 -10.17 20.74
C SER A 53 -12.05 -10.70 21.58
N GLY A 54 -13.25 -10.17 21.39
CA GLY A 54 -14.41 -10.55 22.21
C GLY A 54 -14.28 -10.22 23.70
N GLY A 55 -13.37 -9.31 24.07
CA GLY A 55 -13.09 -8.95 25.47
C GLY A 55 -12.00 -9.78 26.15
N GLU A 56 -11.37 -10.72 25.45
CA GLU A 56 -10.30 -11.57 25.98
C GLU A 56 -8.96 -11.32 25.27
N PRO A 57 -7.80 -11.57 25.91
CA PRO A 57 -6.51 -11.49 25.25
C PRO A 57 -6.45 -12.42 24.03
N SER A 58 -5.97 -11.92 22.91
CA SER A 58 -5.82 -12.73 21.71
C SER A 58 -4.67 -13.74 21.88
N HIS A 59 -4.91 -14.97 21.43
CA HIS A 59 -3.87 -15.96 21.12
C HIS A 59 -3.08 -15.47 19.88
N PRO A 60 -2.05 -16.18 19.35
CA PRO A 60 -1.34 -15.72 18.17
C PRO A 60 -2.30 -15.23 17.07
N PHE A 61 -2.28 -13.93 16.79
CA PHE A 61 -3.30 -13.27 15.98
C PHE A 61 -2.73 -12.08 15.23
N THR A 62 -3.29 -11.80 14.05
CA THR A 62 -2.99 -10.59 13.30
C THR A 62 -4.25 -10.00 12.68
N THR A 63 -4.38 -8.67 12.69
CA THR A 63 -5.25 -7.98 11.73
C THR A 63 -4.42 -7.57 10.51
N ILE A 64 -5.04 -7.58 9.34
CA ILE A 64 -4.42 -7.21 8.07
C ILE A 64 -5.23 -6.07 7.47
N THR A 65 -4.69 -4.86 7.55
CA THR A 65 -5.31 -3.67 6.97
C THR A 65 -4.71 -3.41 5.60
N ILE A 66 -5.54 -3.41 4.56
CA ILE A 66 -5.12 -3.26 3.16
C ILE A 66 -5.61 -1.90 2.68
N TYR A 67 -4.68 -1.03 2.27
CA TYR A 67 -4.99 0.28 1.71
C TYR A 67 -4.76 0.28 0.20
N HIS A 68 -5.77 0.62 -0.58
CA HIS A 68 -5.65 0.87 -2.02
C HIS A 68 -5.85 2.37 -2.29
N ALA A 69 -4.92 2.94 -3.06
CA ALA A 69 -5.08 4.29 -3.62
C ALA A 69 -4.67 4.36 -5.09
N ALA A 70 -3.87 3.40 -5.57
CA ALA A 70 -3.49 3.36 -6.98
C ALA A 70 -4.68 2.99 -7.88
N ALA A 71 -5.49 2.02 -7.47
CA ALA A 71 -6.72 1.60 -8.15
C ALA A 71 -7.66 0.95 -7.12
N ASN A 72 -8.97 1.12 -7.33
CA ASN A 72 -10.01 0.53 -6.48
C ASN A 72 -10.60 -0.73 -7.11
N ILE A 73 -11.15 -1.61 -6.29
CA ILE A 73 -11.95 -2.78 -6.66
C ILE A 73 -13.26 -2.27 -7.26
N ARG A 74 -13.51 -2.58 -8.53
CA ARG A 74 -14.63 -1.96 -9.27
C ARG A 74 -15.94 -2.72 -9.13
N ASN A 75 -15.88 -4.00 -8.81
CA ASN A 75 -17.03 -4.88 -8.73
C ASN A 75 -16.74 -6.10 -7.84
N LYS A 76 -17.80 -6.86 -7.55
CA LYS A 76 -17.75 -8.04 -6.68
C LYS A 76 -16.77 -9.10 -7.19
N VAL A 77 -16.74 -9.37 -8.49
CA VAL A 77 -15.89 -10.41 -9.09
C VAL A 77 -14.41 -10.07 -8.92
N GLU A 78 -14.04 -8.81 -9.17
CA GLU A 78 -12.67 -8.32 -8.90
C GLU A 78 -12.32 -8.43 -7.41
N GLY A 79 -13.27 -8.12 -6.53
CA GLY A 79 -13.09 -8.27 -5.09
C GLY A 79 -12.84 -9.72 -4.69
N GLU A 80 -13.63 -10.66 -5.20
CA GLU A 80 -13.47 -12.10 -4.93
C GLU A 80 -12.10 -12.62 -5.44
N HIS A 81 -11.66 -12.20 -6.63
CA HIS A 81 -10.35 -12.55 -7.14
C HIS A 81 -9.21 -11.97 -6.30
N PHE A 82 -9.34 -10.72 -5.87
CA PHE A 82 -8.34 -10.10 -5.00
C PHE A 82 -8.26 -10.82 -3.64
N LEU A 83 -9.40 -11.09 -3.00
CA LEU A 83 -9.46 -11.78 -1.72
C LEU A 83 -8.92 -13.21 -1.82
N LYS A 84 -9.17 -13.91 -2.93
CA LYS A 84 -8.54 -15.20 -3.19
C LYS A 84 -7.02 -15.08 -3.31
N ALA A 85 -6.51 -14.09 -4.04
CA ALA A 85 -5.07 -13.88 -4.19
C ALA A 85 -4.41 -13.53 -2.84
N LEU A 86 -5.08 -12.72 -2.01
CA LEU A 86 -4.70 -12.47 -0.62
C LEU A 86 -4.60 -13.78 0.17
N ASP A 87 -5.64 -14.61 0.13
CA ASP A 87 -5.69 -15.90 0.83
C ASP A 87 -4.56 -16.85 0.40
N ASP A 88 -4.27 -16.91 -0.91
CA ASP A 88 -3.18 -17.73 -1.46
C ASP A 88 -1.81 -17.29 -0.93
N VAL A 89 -1.65 -16.02 -0.54
CA VAL A 89 -0.42 -15.48 0.09
C VAL A 89 -0.40 -15.71 1.61
N VAL A 90 -1.48 -15.38 2.31
CA VAL A 90 -1.46 -15.34 3.78
C VAL A 90 -1.66 -16.71 4.42
N ARG A 91 -2.56 -17.54 3.87
CA ARG A 91 -2.93 -18.83 4.49
C ARG A 91 -1.74 -19.78 4.63
N PRO A 92 -0.84 -19.94 3.64
CA PRO A 92 0.33 -20.82 3.77
C PRO A 92 1.31 -20.41 4.88
N VAL A 93 1.31 -19.14 5.29
CA VAL A 93 2.18 -18.64 6.36
C VAL A 93 1.51 -18.73 7.72
N LEU A 94 0.26 -18.26 7.82
CA LEU A 94 -0.43 -18.10 9.09
C LEU A 94 -1.03 -19.42 9.60
N LYS A 95 -1.65 -20.21 8.71
CA LYS A 95 -2.41 -21.40 9.12
C LYS A 95 -1.56 -22.49 9.76
N PRO A 96 -0.37 -22.86 9.23
CA PRO A 96 0.49 -23.87 9.86
C PRO A 96 0.99 -23.48 11.25
N LYS A 97 0.93 -22.18 11.59
CA LYS A 97 1.39 -21.63 12.87
C LYS A 97 0.26 -21.46 13.88
N GLY A 98 -0.98 -21.82 13.51
CA GLY A 98 -2.14 -21.60 14.36
C GLY A 98 -2.45 -20.11 14.60
N ILE A 99 -1.93 -19.21 13.77
CA ILE A 99 -2.20 -17.77 13.88
C ILE A 99 -3.61 -17.52 13.34
N GLY A 100 -4.47 -16.89 14.13
CA GLY A 100 -5.76 -16.37 13.67
C GLY A 100 -5.58 -15.07 12.90
N TRP A 101 -6.45 -14.76 11.94
CA TRP A 101 -6.41 -13.48 11.25
C TRP A 101 -7.75 -12.97 10.78
N GLU A 102 -7.78 -11.65 10.59
CA GLU A 102 -8.87 -10.92 9.94
C GLU A 102 -8.25 -9.91 8.97
N SER A 103 -8.89 -9.68 7.83
CA SER A 103 -8.43 -8.72 6.82
C SER A 103 -9.55 -7.82 6.33
N ASN A 104 -9.26 -6.54 6.09
CA ASN A 104 -10.18 -5.61 5.46
C ASN A 104 -9.47 -4.67 4.47
N VAL A 105 -10.20 -4.25 3.44
CA VAL A 105 -9.72 -3.33 2.39
C VAL A 105 -10.33 -1.94 2.59
N TYR A 106 -9.47 -0.92 2.55
CA TYR A 106 -9.83 0.49 2.61
C TYR A 106 -9.33 1.17 1.35
N GLU A 107 -10.24 1.89 0.69
CA GLU A 107 -9.96 2.54 -0.59
C GLU A 107 -10.04 4.05 -0.44
N THR A 108 -9.18 4.75 -1.18
CA THR A 108 -9.14 6.21 -1.18
C THR A 108 -9.15 6.73 -2.61
N PRO A 109 -9.64 7.97 -2.86
CA PRO A 109 -9.54 8.58 -4.18
C PRO A 109 -8.07 8.65 -4.62
N ARG A 110 -7.79 8.20 -5.84
CA ARG A 110 -6.44 8.21 -6.43
C ARG A 110 -5.81 9.61 -6.43
N ASP A 111 -6.61 10.65 -6.60
CA ASP A 111 -6.17 12.05 -6.65
C ASP A 111 -5.52 12.54 -5.35
N ASN A 112 -5.81 11.87 -4.22
CA ASN A 112 -5.23 12.17 -2.91
C ASN A 112 -3.89 11.45 -2.68
N TRP A 113 -3.45 10.60 -3.61
CA TRP A 113 -2.20 9.88 -3.50
C TRP A 113 -1.06 10.62 -4.23
N ARG A 114 0.08 10.66 -3.56
CA ARG A 114 1.33 11.23 -4.07
C ARG A 114 2.50 10.25 -3.89
N VAL A 115 3.44 10.30 -4.82
CA VAL A 115 4.74 9.61 -4.77
C VAL A 115 5.81 10.69 -4.80
N GLN A 116 6.62 10.78 -3.75
CA GLN A 116 7.59 11.87 -3.56
C GLN A 116 6.96 13.28 -3.73
N GLY A 117 5.72 13.46 -3.25
CA GLY A 117 4.99 14.72 -3.36
C GLY A 117 4.26 14.95 -4.69
N LEU A 118 4.44 14.08 -5.69
CA LEU A 118 3.89 14.25 -7.04
C LEU A 118 2.72 13.29 -7.31
N ALA A 119 1.77 13.69 -8.17
CA ALA A 119 0.76 12.77 -8.68
C ALA A 119 1.43 11.61 -9.43
N ALA A 120 1.03 10.38 -9.14
CA ALA A 120 1.54 9.22 -9.86
C ALA A 120 1.06 9.23 -11.32
N PRO A 121 1.87 8.74 -12.28
CA PRO A 121 1.47 8.65 -13.68
C PRO A 121 0.25 7.74 -13.83
N ASP A 122 -0.61 8.03 -14.80
CA ASP A 122 -1.78 7.19 -15.08
C ASP A 122 -1.38 5.83 -15.65
N PHE A 123 -2.24 4.83 -15.44
CA PHE A 123 -2.07 3.51 -16.04
C PHE A 123 -2.08 3.62 -17.57
N GLY A 124 -1.24 2.81 -18.23
CA GLY A 124 -1.12 2.81 -19.69
C GLY A 124 -0.25 3.93 -20.27
N THR A 125 0.26 4.85 -19.45
CA THR A 125 1.25 5.85 -19.90
C THR A 125 2.63 5.23 -20.12
N GLU A 126 3.45 5.87 -20.95
CA GLU A 126 4.85 5.47 -21.14
C GLU A 126 5.62 5.53 -19.81
N MET A 127 5.40 6.58 -19.00
CA MET A 127 6.06 6.73 -17.71
C MET A 127 5.71 5.61 -16.74
N MET A 128 4.43 5.21 -16.62
CA MET A 128 4.05 4.06 -15.80
C MET A 128 4.73 2.78 -16.32
N SER A 129 4.81 2.61 -17.64
CA SER A 129 5.48 1.45 -18.25
C SER A 129 6.98 1.41 -17.92
N ARG A 130 7.66 2.57 -17.92
CA ARG A 130 9.06 2.69 -17.47
C ARG A 130 9.19 2.33 -15.98
N TRP A 131 8.30 2.84 -15.13
CA TRP A 131 8.31 2.51 -13.69
C TRP A 131 8.13 1.02 -13.44
N VAL A 132 7.24 0.34 -14.19
CA VAL A 132 7.04 -1.11 -14.10
C VAL A 132 8.30 -1.87 -14.50
N ARG A 133 8.93 -1.48 -15.61
CA ARG A 133 10.15 -2.13 -16.12
C ARG A 133 11.36 -1.93 -15.21
N ASP A 134 11.59 -0.70 -14.79
CA ASP A 134 12.81 -0.30 -14.09
C ASP A 134 12.67 -0.39 -12.57
N ASN A 135 11.43 -0.57 -12.08
CA ASN A 135 11.07 -0.70 -10.68
C ASN A 135 11.65 0.39 -9.77
N LYS A 136 11.64 1.64 -10.26
CA LYS A 136 12.18 2.79 -9.54
C LYS A 136 11.49 4.08 -9.98
N PHE A 137 11.61 5.09 -9.12
CA PHE A 137 11.35 6.49 -9.41
C PHE A 137 12.70 7.20 -9.61
N THR A 138 12.83 8.07 -10.61
CA THR A 138 14.07 8.79 -10.93
C THR A 138 13.89 10.30 -10.95
N ASP A 139 15.00 11.04 -10.84
CA ASP A 139 14.99 12.52 -10.94
C ASP A 139 14.43 13.02 -12.28
N GLU A 140 14.63 12.26 -13.37
CA GLU A 140 14.02 12.56 -14.67
C GLU A 140 12.48 12.46 -14.62
N ASP A 141 11.97 11.45 -13.91
CA ASP A 141 10.52 11.30 -13.71
C ASP A 141 9.96 12.44 -12.87
N GLU A 142 10.68 12.88 -11.83
CA GLU A 142 10.32 14.06 -11.03
C GLU A 142 10.18 15.31 -11.91
N GLU A 143 11.20 15.61 -12.72
CA GLU A 143 11.18 16.79 -13.59
C GLU A 143 10.00 16.74 -14.57
N GLN A 144 9.76 15.59 -15.19
CA GLN A 144 8.65 15.42 -16.15
C GLN A 144 7.28 15.57 -15.47
N LEU A 145 7.08 14.99 -14.30
CA LEU A 145 5.84 15.11 -13.54
C LEU A 145 5.58 16.54 -13.06
N LEU A 146 6.62 17.25 -12.60
CA LEU A 146 6.52 18.67 -12.24
C LEU A 146 6.07 19.52 -13.43
N ARG A 147 6.62 19.26 -14.62
CA ARG A 147 6.20 19.94 -15.87
C ARG A 147 4.76 19.64 -16.23
N GLN A 148 4.35 18.37 -16.19
CA GLN A 148 2.97 17.96 -16.49
C GLN A 148 1.94 18.56 -15.54
N GLN A 149 2.30 18.72 -14.26
CA GLN A 149 1.44 19.31 -13.23
C GLN A 149 1.47 20.84 -13.23
N GLY A 150 2.14 21.47 -14.20
CA GLY A 150 2.19 22.92 -14.34
C GLY A 150 2.97 23.61 -13.21
N TYR A 151 3.86 22.91 -12.50
CA TYR A 151 4.59 23.46 -11.36
C TYR A 151 5.45 24.68 -11.75
N PHE A 152 5.95 24.69 -12.98
CA PHE A 152 6.74 25.81 -13.52
C PHE A 152 5.88 26.87 -14.25
N ASP A 153 4.57 26.66 -14.36
CA ASP A 153 3.64 27.62 -14.95
C ASP A 153 3.18 28.64 -13.89
N LYS A 154 3.81 29.81 -13.94
CA LYS A 154 3.52 30.94 -13.04
C LYS A 154 2.10 31.51 -13.18
N SER A 155 1.37 31.15 -14.24
CA SER A 155 -0.03 31.56 -14.41
C SER A 155 -1.00 30.70 -13.61
N ILE A 156 -0.63 29.44 -13.35
CA ILE A 156 -1.44 28.45 -12.62
C ILE A 156 -1.22 28.57 -11.11
N TRP A 157 0.02 28.76 -10.68
CA TRP A 157 0.39 28.87 -9.26
C TRP A 157 0.49 30.32 -8.79
N LYS A 158 -0.66 30.94 -8.50
CA LYS A 158 -0.69 32.11 -7.60
C LYS A 158 -0.83 31.59 -6.18
N MET A 159 0.29 31.40 -5.48
CA MET A 159 0.28 31.12 -4.04
C MET A 159 -0.62 32.16 -3.36
N PRO A 160 -1.61 31.75 -2.54
CA PRO A 160 -2.30 32.69 -1.68
C PRO A 160 -1.25 33.38 -0.81
N ASN A 161 -1.27 34.72 -0.75
CA ASN A 161 -0.50 35.44 0.25
C ASN A 161 -1.09 35.10 1.62
N PHE A 162 -0.58 34.07 2.27
CA PHE A 162 -0.84 33.84 3.69
C PHE A 162 -0.05 34.91 4.45
N GLN A 163 -0.71 36.05 4.72
CA GLN A 163 -0.23 37.02 5.70
C GLN A 163 -0.20 36.30 7.04
N ILE A 164 0.98 35.82 7.44
CA ILE A 164 1.19 35.30 8.79
C ILE A 164 1.21 36.55 9.69
N GLU A 165 0.04 36.92 10.21
CA GLU A 165 -0.02 37.86 11.33
C GLU A 165 0.76 37.22 12.49
N LYS A 166 1.88 37.86 12.85
CA LYS A 166 2.65 37.49 14.04
C LYS A 166 1.77 37.77 15.25
N TYR A 167 1.29 36.70 15.91
CA TYR A 167 0.79 36.78 17.27
C TYR A 167 1.96 36.92 18.25
#